data_AF-A0A6G2DP85-F1
#
_entry.id   AF-A0A6G2DP85-F1
#
_cell.length_a   1.000
_cell.length_b   1.000
_cell.length_c   1.000
_cell.angle_alpha   90.00
_cell.angle_beta   90.00
_cell.angle_gamma   90.00
#
_symmetry.space_group_name_H-M   'P 1'
#
loop_
_entity.id
_entity.type
_entity.pdbx_description
1 polymer ?
#
loop_
_entity_poly.entity_id
_entity_poly.type
_entity_poly.pdbx_seq_one_letter_code
_entity_poly.pdbx_strand_id
1 'polypeptide(L)'
;DILYTPNMVEKDRAQLMTDVKSKLSSVELESDGVRQLLVKRDTKKDANANSVGRQNGYIRDLFLEESFSEVKANLDKLVKQILENEDHQLNDNELAERALLKKVEDNKAKIMMGLAYLNQYYAFKYDELSIKDIMMFKPDFYG
;
A
#
# COMPACT_ATOMS: atom_id res chain seq x y z
N ASP A 1 -35.30 7.41 -15.69
CA ASP A 1 -34.12 6.63 -15.29
C ASP A 1 -32.87 7.43 -15.48
N ILE A 2 -32.05 7.51 -14.43
CA ILE A 2 -30.66 7.95 -14.53
C ILE A 2 -29.86 6.70 -14.85
N LEU A 3 -29.24 6.66 -16.03
CA LEU A 3 -28.36 5.58 -16.43
C LEU A 3 -27.02 5.76 -15.69
N TYR A 4 -26.76 4.92 -14.68
CA TYR A 4 -25.48 4.89 -13.99
C TYR A 4 -24.62 3.78 -14.58
N THR A 5 -23.52 4.17 -15.24
CA THR A 5 -22.48 3.23 -15.68
C THR A 5 -21.30 3.37 -14.70
N PRO A 6 -21.01 2.34 -13.88
CA PRO A 6 -19.79 2.32 -13.08
C PRO A 6 -18.57 2.53 -13.98
N ASN A 7 -17.57 3.29 -13.52
CA ASN A 7 -16.34 3.53 -14.28
C ASN A 7 -15.36 2.33 -14.17
N MET A 8 -15.84 1.13 -14.46
CA MET A 8 -15.09 -0.13 -14.40
C MET A 8 -15.36 -0.95 -15.66
N VAL A 9 -14.32 -1.62 -16.18
CA VAL A 9 -14.42 -2.59 -17.28
C VAL A 9 -14.07 -3.96 -16.68
N GLU A 10 -15.03 -4.88 -16.64
CA GLU A 10 -14.80 -6.22 -16.07
C GLU A 10 -13.81 -7.02 -16.95
N LYS A 11 -12.55 -7.12 -16.51
CA LYS A 11 -11.47 -7.84 -17.19
C LYS A 11 -10.84 -8.90 -16.28
N ASP A 12 -10.35 -10.01 -16.85
CA ASP A 12 -9.63 -11.02 -16.09
C ASP A 12 -8.23 -10.51 -15.70
N ARG A 13 -8.07 -10.12 -14.43
CA ARG A 13 -6.84 -9.58 -13.84
C ARG A 13 -6.20 -10.53 -12.82
N ALA A 14 -6.54 -11.82 -12.84
CA ALA A 14 -6.11 -12.77 -11.81
C ALA A 14 -4.58 -12.90 -11.69
N GLN A 15 -3.87 -12.90 -12.83
CA GLN A 15 -2.41 -12.98 -12.85
C GLN A 15 -1.77 -11.70 -12.29
N LEU A 16 -2.22 -10.53 -12.75
CA LEU A 16 -1.75 -9.23 -12.27
C LEU A 16 -1.96 -9.08 -10.75
N MET A 17 -3.12 -9.50 -10.24
CA MET A 17 -3.42 -9.52 -8.81
C MET A 17 -2.45 -10.41 -8.04
N THR A 18 -2.16 -11.61 -8.55
CA THR A 18 -1.21 -12.55 -7.96
C THR A 18 0.20 -11.97 -7.91
N ASP A 19 0.64 -11.34 -8.99
CA ASP A 19 1.98 -10.76 -9.10
C ASP A 19 2.16 -9.54 -8.19
N VAL A 20 1.18 -8.64 -8.13
CA VAL A 20 1.18 -7.50 -7.20
C VAL A 20 1.19 -7.97 -5.75
N LYS A 21 0.33 -8.94 -5.39
CA LYS A 21 0.30 -9.53 -4.05
C LYS A 21 1.66 -10.12 -3.68
N SER A 22 2.25 -10.92 -4.56
CA SER A 22 3.56 -11.54 -4.34
C SER A 22 4.62 -10.49 -3.99
N LYS A 23 4.69 -9.40 -4.77
CA LYS A 23 5.60 -8.28 -4.51
C LYS A 23 5.38 -7.63 -3.15
N LEU A 24 4.13 -7.31 -2.80
CA LEU A 24 3.81 -6.65 -1.54
C LEU A 24 4.03 -7.57 -0.32
N SER A 25 3.69 -8.85 -0.43
CA SER A 25 3.85 -9.83 0.64
C SER A 25 5.31 -10.08 1.02
N SER A 26 6.24 -9.84 0.10
CA SER A 26 7.69 -9.98 0.32
C SER A 26 8.30 -8.95 1.29
N VAL A 27 7.53 -7.92 1.67
CA VAL A 27 8.02 -6.88 2.57
C VAL A 27 7.85 -7.31 4.03
N GLU A 28 8.92 -7.20 4.79
CA GLU A 28 8.91 -7.31 6.26
C GLU A 28 9.04 -5.93 6.91
N LEU A 29 8.44 -5.77 8.09
CA LEU A 29 8.40 -4.50 8.81
C LEU A 29 9.82 -4.00 9.16
N GLU A 30 10.69 -4.89 9.65
CA GLU A 30 12.11 -4.59 9.88
C GLU A 30 12.99 -5.02 8.68
N SER A 31 12.58 -4.70 7.45
CA SER A 31 13.39 -4.91 6.24
C SER A 31 14.23 -3.68 5.86
N ASP A 32 15.26 -3.87 5.04
CA ASP A 32 16.11 -2.77 4.56
C ASP A 32 15.32 -1.72 3.78
N GLY A 33 14.33 -2.15 2.99
CA GLY A 33 13.44 -1.24 2.26
C GLY A 33 12.66 -0.32 3.19
N VAL A 34 12.20 -0.81 4.35
CA VAL A 34 11.50 0.02 5.35
C VAL A 34 12.50 0.93 6.09
N ARG A 35 13.66 0.40 6.49
CA ARG A 35 14.72 1.18 7.16
C ARG A 35 15.15 2.38 6.32
N GLN A 36 15.30 2.20 5.01
CA GLN A 36 15.67 3.27 4.08
C GLN A 36 14.66 4.43 4.05
N LEU A 37 13.38 4.20 4.37
CA LEU A 37 12.38 5.27 4.49
C LEU A 37 12.62 6.18 5.70
N LEU A 38 13.32 5.67 6.71
CA LEU A 38 13.57 6.32 7.99
C LEU A 38 14.99 6.91 8.10
N VAL A 39 15.83 6.78 7.07
CA VAL A 39 17.15 7.42 6.98
C VAL A 39 16.95 8.93 6.79
N LYS A 40 16.66 9.63 7.89
CA LYS A 40 16.39 11.08 7.90
C LYS A 40 16.99 11.80 9.10
N ARG A 41 17.74 11.09 9.95
CA ARG A 41 18.32 11.68 11.17
C ARG A 41 19.66 12.31 10.86
N ASP A 42 19.83 13.55 11.33
CA ASP A 42 21.10 14.27 11.24
C ASP A 42 22.17 13.54 12.06
N THR A 43 23.28 13.20 11.42
CA THR A 43 24.40 12.47 12.03
C THR A 43 25.42 13.39 12.68
N LYS A 44 25.27 14.73 12.59
CA LYS A 44 26.20 15.71 13.19
C LYS A 44 26.35 15.56 14.70
N LYS A 45 25.30 15.11 15.40
CA LYS A 45 25.29 14.93 16.86
C LYS A 45 25.38 13.47 17.31
N ASP A 46 25.01 12.52 16.45
CA ASP A 46 25.04 11.09 16.72
C ASP A 46 25.36 10.35 15.41
N ALA A 47 26.62 9.91 15.26
CA ALA A 47 27.06 9.19 14.08
C ALA A 47 26.30 7.87 13.86
N ASN A 48 25.70 7.31 14.91
CA ASN A 48 24.96 6.06 14.88
C ASN A 48 23.45 6.26 14.71
N ALA A 49 22.99 7.49 14.49
CA ALA A 49 21.56 7.83 14.41
C ALA A 49 20.80 7.04 13.31
N ASN A 50 21.49 6.56 12.28
CA ASN A 50 20.88 5.75 11.21
C ASN A 50 21.39 4.28 11.21
N SER A 51 21.94 3.79 12.32
CA SER A 51 22.31 2.38 12.46
C SER A 51 21.07 1.47 12.45
N VAL A 52 21.23 0.22 12.03
CA VAL A 52 20.13 -0.77 11.93
C VAL A 52 19.33 -0.89 13.23
N GLY A 53 20.01 -0.99 14.38
CA GLY A 53 19.33 -1.08 15.68
C GLY A 53 18.52 0.17 16.03
N ARG A 54 19.02 1.36 15.69
CA ARG A 54 18.30 2.63 15.90
C ARG A 54 17.09 2.75 14.97
N GLN A 55 17.26 2.34 13.71
CA GLN A 55 16.16 2.30 12.74
C GLN A 55 15.08 1.32 13.15
N ASN A 56 15.43 0.12 13.62
CA ASN A 56 14.44 -0.82 14.16
C ASN A 56 13.71 -0.21 15.37
N GLY A 57 14.42 0.52 16.24
CA GLY A 57 13.79 1.31 17.30
C GLY A 57 12.77 2.32 16.77
N TYR A 58 13.14 3.11 15.75
CA TYR A 58 12.23 4.06 15.12
C TYR A 58 11.01 3.42 14.47
N ILE A 59 11.17 2.22 13.89
CA ILE A 59 10.06 1.46 13.32
C ILE A 59 9.07 1.08 14.43
N ARG A 60 9.58 0.59 15.57
CA ARG A 60 8.76 0.22 16.74
C ARG A 60 8.06 1.43 17.36
N ASP A 61 8.70 2.59 17.34
CA ASP A 61 8.11 3.85 17.83
C ASP A 61 6.92 4.33 16.97
N LEU A 62 6.72 3.76 15.76
CA LEU A 62 5.52 4.02 14.94
C LEU A 62 4.33 3.15 15.36
N PHE A 63 4.55 2.10 16.16
CA PHE A 63 3.53 1.17 16.65
C PHE A 63 2.70 0.52 15.54
N LEU A 64 3.33 0.19 14.40
CA LEU A 64 2.65 -0.36 13.21
C LEU A 64 2.63 -1.88 13.15
N GLU A 65 3.17 -2.61 14.14
CA GLU A 65 3.34 -4.07 14.09
C GLU A 65 2.04 -4.81 13.83
N GLU A 66 1.00 -4.49 14.60
CA GLU A 66 -0.32 -5.10 14.48
C GLU A 66 -0.97 -4.71 13.15
N SER A 67 -0.99 -3.41 12.83
CA SER A 67 -1.61 -2.90 11.60
C SER A 67 -0.92 -3.42 10.33
N PHE A 68 0.40 -3.59 10.35
CA PHE A 68 1.18 -4.17 9.26
C PHE A 68 0.88 -5.66 9.07
N SER A 69 0.76 -6.41 10.17
CA SER A 69 0.36 -7.82 10.15
C SER A 69 -1.05 -7.99 9.56
N GLU A 70 -2.00 -7.15 10.01
CA GLU A 70 -3.37 -7.13 9.46
C GLU A 70 -3.40 -6.80 7.97
N VAL A 71 -2.59 -5.83 7.53
CA VAL A 71 -2.46 -5.51 6.09
C VAL A 71 -1.93 -6.72 5.32
N LYS A 72 -0.88 -7.40 5.80
CA LYS A 72 -0.35 -8.61 5.15
C LYS A 72 -1.40 -9.71 5.04
N ALA A 73 -2.18 -9.95 6.10
CA ALA A 73 -3.24 -10.95 6.11
C ALA A 73 -4.39 -10.63 5.14
N ASN A 74 -4.61 -9.36 4.81
CA ASN A 74 -5.71 -8.89 3.97
C ASN A 74 -5.29 -8.40 2.58
N LEU A 75 -4.06 -8.71 2.14
CA LEU A 75 -3.53 -8.23 0.84
C LEU A 75 -4.40 -8.64 -0.35
N ASP A 76 -5.05 -9.81 -0.33
CA ASP A 76 -5.96 -10.23 -1.40
C ASP A 76 -7.08 -9.21 -1.63
N LYS A 77 -7.74 -8.79 -0.55
CA LYS A 77 -8.83 -7.79 -0.62
C LYS A 77 -8.28 -6.42 -1.02
N LEU A 78 -7.17 -6.00 -0.42
CA LEU A 78 -6.59 -4.68 -0.66
C LEU A 78 -6.07 -4.53 -2.09
N VAL A 79 -5.35 -5.53 -2.63
CA VAL A 79 -4.84 -5.50 -4.01
C VAL A 79 -5.98 -5.49 -5.01
N LYS A 80 -7.02 -6.32 -4.78
CA LYS A 80 -8.22 -6.30 -5.61
C LYS A 80 -8.83 -4.89 -5.67
N GLN A 81 -9.04 -4.25 -4.52
CA GLN A 81 -9.55 -2.89 -4.47
C GLN A 81 -8.62 -1.88 -5.16
N ILE A 82 -7.29 -1.94 -4.97
CA ILE A 82 -6.33 -1.04 -5.66
C ILE A 82 -6.51 -1.15 -7.19
N LEU A 83 -6.54 -2.38 -7.71
CA LEU A 83 -6.58 -2.63 -9.16
C LEU A 83 -7.94 -2.26 -9.77
N GLU A 84 -9.04 -2.49 -9.06
CA GLU A 84 -10.39 -2.13 -9.51
C GLU A 84 -10.59 -0.61 -9.61
N ASN A 85 -9.90 0.20 -8.78
CA ASN A 85 -9.99 1.67 -8.86
C ASN A 85 -9.07 2.29 -9.91
N GLU A 86 -7.94 1.66 -10.21
CA GLU A 86 -7.02 2.06 -11.29
C GLU A 86 -7.47 1.56 -12.68
N ASP A 87 -8.57 0.79 -12.73
CA ASP A 87 -9.04 0.03 -13.90
C ASP A 87 -9.31 0.91 -15.14
N HIS A 88 -9.77 2.14 -14.96
CA HIS A 88 -9.97 3.09 -16.08
C HIS A 88 -8.65 3.49 -16.78
N GLN A 89 -7.50 3.41 -16.09
CA GLN A 89 -6.18 3.74 -16.65
C GLN A 89 -5.48 2.54 -17.31
N LEU A 90 -5.96 1.31 -17.06
CA LEU A 90 -5.33 0.08 -17.54
C LEU A 90 -5.95 -0.35 -18.88
N ASN A 91 -5.45 0.24 -19.96
CA ASN A 91 -5.63 -0.30 -21.32
C ASN A 91 -5.02 -1.71 -21.42
N ASP A 92 -5.52 -2.57 -22.31
CA ASP A 92 -5.07 -3.97 -22.55
C ASP A 92 -3.67 -4.05 -23.18
N ASN A 93 -2.69 -3.43 -22.55
CA ASN A 93 -1.32 -3.35 -23.03
C ASN A 93 -0.40 -3.98 -21.98
N GLU A 94 0.25 -5.08 -22.36
CA GLU A 94 1.27 -5.77 -21.55
C GLU A 94 2.34 -4.81 -21.00
N LEU A 95 2.66 -3.75 -21.75
CA LEU A 95 3.59 -2.71 -21.29
C LEU A 95 3.05 -1.92 -20.09
N ALA A 96 1.74 -1.67 -20.03
CA ALA A 96 1.11 -0.98 -18.91
C ALA A 96 1.12 -1.85 -17.65
N GLU A 97 0.83 -3.15 -17.79
CA GLU A 97 0.91 -4.10 -16.66
C GLU A 97 2.33 -4.24 -16.12
N ARG A 98 3.33 -4.37 -17.01
CA ARG A 98 4.75 -4.39 -16.60
C ARG A 98 5.17 -3.09 -15.91
N ALA A 99 4.73 -1.94 -16.41
CA ALA A 99 5.01 -0.65 -15.79
C ALA A 99 4.39 -0.55 -14.39
N LEU A 100 3.15 -1.03 -14.21
CA LEU A 100 2.49 -1.10 -12.91
C LEU A 100 3.25 -2.02 -11.95
N LEU A 101 3.58 -3.23 -12.39
CA LEU A 101 4.35 -4.20 -11.59
C LEU A 101 5.71 -3.63 -11.16
N LYS A 102 6.37 -2.89 -12.06
CA LYS A 102 7.61 -2.19 -11.74
C LYS A 102 7.38 -1.09 -10.70
N LYS A 103 6.33 -0.27 -10.86
CA LYS A 103 5.99 0.79 -9.89
C LYS A 103 5.68 0.22 -8.50
N VAL A 104 4.99 -0.92 -8.44
CA VAL A 104 4.74 -1.67 -7.20
C VAL A 104 6.06 -2.18 -6.62
N GLU A 105 6.92 -2.82 -7.42
CA GLU A 105 8.22 -3.31 -6.96
C GLU A 105 9.08 -2.18 -6.36
N ASP A 106 9.22 -1.08 -7.09
CA ASP A 106 10.06 0.06 -6.71
C ASP A 106 9.54 0.76 -5.43
N ASN A 107 8.25 0.61 -5.10
CA ASN A 107 7.62 1.31 -3.98
C ASN A 107 7.00 0.38 -2.93
N LYS A 108 7.22 -0.95 -3.00
CA LYS A 108 6.53 -1.94 -2.15
C LYS A 108 6.63 -1.64 -0.65
N ALA A 109 7.80 -1.19 -0.18
CA ALA A 109 7.98 -0.81 1.22
C ALA A 109 7.14 0.43 1.59
N LYS A 110 7.08 1.45 0.73
CA LYS A 110 6.25 2.65 0.93
C LYS A 110 4.76 2.31 0.91
N ILE A 111 4.34 1.45 -0.02
CA ILE A 111 2.96 1.00 -0.14
C ILE A 111 2.57 0.28 1.15
N MET A 112 3.32 -0.74 1.58
CA MET A 112 3.01 -1.50 2.79
C MET A 112 2.98 -0.63 4.05
N MET A 113 3.95 0.28 4.21
CA MET A 113 3.98 1.21 5.34
C MET A 113 2.81 2.22 5.29
N GLY A 114 2.44 2.70 4.10
CA GLY A 114 1.28 3.58 3.91
C GLY A 114 -0.04 2.87 4.22
N LEU A 115 -0.20 1.62 3.76
CA LEU A 115 -1.37 0.79 4.06
C LEU A 115 -1.48 0.53 5.57
N ALA A 116 -0.36 0.22 6.25
CA ALA A 116 -0.33 -0.01 7.69
C ALA A 116 -0.69 1.27 8.48
N TYR A 117 -0.11 2.41 8.10
CA TYR A 117 -0.45 3.71 8.68
C TYR A 117 -1.94 4.04 8.51
N LEU A 118 -2.47 3.89 7.30
CA LEU A 118 -3.88 4.15 7.04
C LEU A 118 -4.79 3.16 7.79
N ASN A 119 -4.39 1.90 7.91
CA ASN A 119 -5.11 0.93 8.72
C ASN A 119 -5.14 1.35 10.20
N GLN A 120 -4.03 1.78 10.77
CA GLN A 120 -3.97 2.15 12.18
C GLN A 120 -4.76 3.41 12.52
N TYR A 121 -4.67 4.44 11.67
CA TYR A 121 -5.24 5.76 11.99
C TYR A 121 -6.59 6.03 11.32
N TYR A 122 -6.95 5.25 10.28
CA TYR A 122 -8.16 5.47 9.49
C TYR A 122 -9.04 4.21 9.33
N ALA A 123 -8.73 3.08 9.98
CA ALA A 123 -9.65 1.93 10.03
C ALA A 123 -10.89 2.15 10.95
N PHE A 124 -11.34 3.40 11.10
CA PHE A 124 -12.67 3.67 11.64
C PHE A 124 -13.72 3.04 10.71
N LYS A 125 -14.38 1.99 11.21
CA LYS A 125 -15.54 1.38 10.57
C LYS A 125 -16.78 2.20 10.94
N TYR A 126 -17.48 2.73 9.95
CA TYR A 126 -18.83 3.27 10.12
C TYR A 126 -19.76 2.32 9.36
N ASP A 127 -20.33 1.34 10.07
CA ASP A 127 -21.15 0.27 9.49
C ASP A 127 -20.36 -0.64 8.50
N GLU A 128 -20.93 -1.03 7.35
CA GLU A 128 -20.25 -1.82 6.29
C GLU A 128 -19.22 -1.02 5.45
N LEU A 129 -19.14 0.31 5.65
CA LEU A 129 -18.26 1.21 4.91
C LEU A 129 -17.09 1.67 5.78
N SER A 130 -15.88 1.34 5.33
CA SER A 130 -14.63 1.78 5.96
C SER A 130 -14.20 3.11 5.36
N ILE A 131 -13.99 4.15 6.19
CA ILE A 131 -13.45 5.44 5.72
C ILE A 131 -12.06 5.26 5.08
N LYS A 132 -11.31 4.24 5.53
CA LYS A 132 -10.09 3.76 4.86
C LYS A 132 -10.33 3.42 3.41
N ASP A 133 -11.41 2.71 3.09
CA ASP A 133 -11.71 2.32 1.70
C ASP A 133 -12.06 3.57 0.87
N ILE A 134 -12.80 4.53 1.43
CA ILE A 134 -13.08 5.81 0.76
C ILE A 134 -11.79 6.61 0.50
N MET A 135 -10.92 6.77 1.50
CA MET A 135 -9.67 7.53 1.36
C MET A 135 -8.60 6.83 0.51
N MET A 136 -8.56 5.50 0.49
CA MET A 136 -7.59 4.73 -0.29
C MET A 136 -7.97 4.63 -1.76
N PHE A 137 -9.27 4.57 -2.06
CA PHE A 137 -9.77 4.08 -3.34
C PHE A 137 -10.64 5.08 -4.10
N LYS A 138 -11.13 6.12 -3.43
CA LYS A 138 -11.97 7.16 -4.02
C LYS A 138 -11.35 8.55 -3.77
N PRO A 139 -10.20 8.87 -4.40
CA PRO A 139 -9.59 10.20 -4.24
C PRO A 139 -10.50 11.34 -4.73
N ASP A 140 -11.47 11.02 -5.60
CA ASP A 140 -12.54 11.88 -6.14
C ASP A 140 -13.72 12.09 -5.18
N PHE A 141 -13.74 11.44 -4.02
CA PHE A 141 -14.85 11.56 -3.06
C PHE A 141 -15.08 12.99 -2.57
N TYR A 142 -14.04 13.82 -2.54
CA TYR A 142 -14.13 15.23 -2.12
C TYR A 142 -14.28 16.22 -3.29
N GLY A 143 -14.48 15.73 -4.52
CA GLY A 143 -14.67 16.56 -5.73
C GLY A 143 -13.52 16.48 -6.72
#